data_AF-A0A7C2ZKB2-F1
#
_entry.id   AF-A0A7C2ZKB2-F1
#
_cell.length_a   1.000
_cell.length_b   1.000
_cell.length_c   1.000
_cell.angle_alpha   90.00
_cell.angle_beta   90.00
_cell.angle_gamma   90.00
#
_symmetry.space_group_name_H-M   'P 1'
#
loop_
_entity.id
_entity.type
_entity.pdbx_description
1 polymer ?
#
loop_
_entity_poly.entity_id
_entity_poly.type
_entity_poly.pdbx_seq_one_letter_code
_entity_poly.pdbx_strand_id
1 'polypeptide(L)'
;ELSILPGMDELFNLLKIRQFYERNAYDVIVVDCAPTGATLRLLHFPEMIGWYMRRLFHVERKVVSAIRRFRDELFSVPLPGEEVYDTVERLYKRISEMKAVLADPEVTSIRLVLNPEKMVIEETRRAYTYLNLFGFVCDAVIANKVLPDEVTDRYFERWKASQRRYLEEVEASFGDLPIFRVRLYEQEVVGLGALRRMAADLYGDRDPTERLAKGEPLRIRKRGDDYLLELHLPFTQKGEVHLRRKGDELILRVGTIKRHLVLPHILAKREVKEARMDGEWLRVRFAEKSR
;
A
#
# COMPACT_ATOMS: atom_id res chain seq x y z
N GLU A 1 -15.77 -19.01 -20.96
CA GLU A 1 -14.65 -18.22 -20.40
C GLU A 1 -15.19 -17.44 -19.21
N LEU A 2 -14.58 -17.56 -18.02
CA LEU A 2 -14.99 -16.78 -16.86
C LEU A 2 -14.66 -15.31 -17.15
N SER A 3 -15.67 -14.44 -17.25
CA SER A 3 -15.46 -12.99 -17.30
C SER A 3 -14.80 -12.55 -15.99
N ILE A 4 -13.49 -12.36 -16.03
CA ILE A 4 -12.71 -11.82 -14.92
C ILE A 4 -13.11 -10.35 -14.78
N LEU A 5 -13.82 -10.00 -13.70
CA LEU A 5 -14.08 -8.60 -13.37
C LEU A 5 -12.74 -7.91 -13.12
N PRO A 6 -12.57 -6.63 -13.53
CA PRO A 6 -11.34 -5.90 -13.28
C PRO A 6 -10.93 -5.96 -11.80
N GLY A 7 -9.72 -6.44 -11.50
CA GLY A 7 -9.21 -6.58 -10.12
C GLY A 7 -9.39 -7.96 -9.47
N MET A 8 -9.98 -8.94 -10.17
CA MET A 8 -10.15 -10.30 -9.63
C MET A 8 -8.85 -11.11 -9.58
N ASP A 9 -7.96 -10.95 -10.56
CA ASP A 9 -6.68 -11.68 -10.59
C ASP A 9 -5.81 -11.28 -9.40
N GLU A 10 -5.79 -9.99 -9.12
CA GLU A 10 -5.20 -9.37 -7.94
C GLU A 10 -5.78 -9.99 -6.64
N LEU A 11 -7.10 -10.08 -6.54
CA LEU A 11 -7.75 -10.67 -5.38
C LEU A 11 -7.36 -12.14 -5.17
N PHE A 12 -7.30 -12.95 -6.24
CA PHE A 12 -6.93 -14.36 -6.13
C PHE A 12 -5.50 -14.54 -5.61
N ASN A 13 -4.57 -13.69 -6.06
CA ASN A 13 -3.19 -13.68 -5.56
C ASN A 13 -3.13 -13.36 -4.07
N LEU A 14 -3.88 -12.35 -3.60
CA LEU A 14 -3.97 -12.03 -2.16
C LEU A 14 -4.54 -13.17 -1.33
N LEU A 15 -5.62 -13.81 -1.81
CA LEU A 15 -6.22 -14.96 -1.13
C LEU A 15 -5.27 -16.16 -1.08
N LYS A 16 -4.42 -16.34 -2.10
CA LYS A 16 -3.42 -17.39 -2.12
C LYS A 16 -2.28 -17.13 -1.14
N ILE A 17 -1.77 -15.91 -1.08
CA ILE A 17 -0.75 -15.49 -0.09
C ILE A 17 -1.28 -15.72 1.32
N ARG A 18 -2.52 -15.28 1.60
CA ARG A 18 -3.21 -15.54 2.87
C ARG A 18 -3.24 -17.03 3.21
N GLN A 19 -3.58 -17.90 2.26
CA GLN A 19 -3.65 -19.33 2.51
C GLN A 19 -2.30 -19.90 2.97
N PHE A 20 -1.18 -19.45 2.39
CA PHE A 20 0.15 -19.86 2.83
C PHE A 20 0.50 -19.31 4.21
N TYR A 21 0.15 -18.05 4.47
CA TYR A 21 0.32 -17.39 5.76
C TYR A 21 -0.45 -18.11 6.89
N GLU A 22 -1.76 -18.35 6.71
CA GLU A 22 -2.60 -19.01 7.72
C GLU A 22 -2.17 -20.45 8.04
N ARG A 23 -1.54 -21.12 7.09
CA ARG A 23 -1.03 -22.48 7.27
C ARG A 23 0.35 -22.53 7.93
N ASN A 24 0.99 -21.37 8.16
CA ASN A 24 2.41 -21.28 8.52
C ASN A 24 3.27 -22.20 7.63
N ALA A 25 2.99 -22.17 6.31
CA ALA A 25 3.60 -23.11 5.38
C ALA A 25 5.08 -22.81 5.09
N TYR A 26 5.51 -21.58 5.34
CA TYR A 26 6.86 -21.07 5.13
C TYR A 26 7.21 -20.07 6.23
N ASP A 27 8.50 -19.96 6.56
CA ASP A 27 9.00 -18.92 7.46
C ASP A 27 8.97 -17.53 6.81
N VAL A 28 9.21 -17.47 5.49
CA VAL A 28 9.26 -16.24 4.70
C VAL A 28 8.55 -16.46 3.36
N ILE A 29 7.68 -15.51 3.00
CA ILE A 29 6.98 -15.49 1.70
C ILE A 29 7.45 -14.24 0.94
N VAL A 30 8.19 -14.46 -0.15
CA VAL A 30 8.60 -13.37 -1.06
C VAL A 30 7.55 -13.23 -2.15
N VAL A 31 6.98 -12.03 -2.28
CA VAL A 31 5.96 -11.72 -3.28
C VAL A 31 6.58 -10.79 -4.33
N ASP A 32 6.78 -11.31 -5.54
CA ASP A 32 7.14 -10.48 -6.70
C ASP A 32 5.88 -9.80 -7.25
N CYS A 33 5.84 -8.49 -7.08
CA CYS A 33 4.67 -7.68 -7.37
C CYS A 33 4.72 -7.15 -8.80
N ALA A 34 3.56 -7.11 -9.48
CA ALA A 34 3.42 -6.41 -10.76
C ALA A 34 3.80 -4.93 -10.63
N PRO A 35 4.08 -4.21 -11.75
CA PRO A 35 4.51 -2.82 -11.73
C PRO A 35 3.65 -1.94 -10.81
N THR A 36 4.28 -0.98 -10.13
CA THR A 36 3.78 -0.29 -8.92
C THR A 36 2.29 0.08 -8.95
N GLY A 37 1.77 0.58 -10.08
CA GLY A 37 0.36 0.95 -10.23
C GLY A 37 -0.66 -0.19 -10.20
N ALA A 38 -0.28 -1.43 -10.53
CA ALA A 38 -1.14 -2.61 -10.36
C ALA A 38 -1.14 -3.10 -8.90
N THR A 39 0.01 -3.05 -8.25
CA THR A 39 0.18 -3.42 -6.84
C THR A 39 -0.52 -2.47 -5.88
N LEU A 40 -0.63 -1.18 -6.23
CA LEU A 40 -1.45 -0.27 -5.43
C LEU A 40 -2.96 -0.52 -5.60
N ARG A 41 -3.41 -1.00 -6.78
CA ARG A 41 -4.81 -1.38 -7.01
C ARG A 41 -5.24 -2.59 -6.18
N LEU A 42 -4.34 -3.58 -6.05
CA LEU A 42 -4.45 -4.70 -5.09
C LEU A 42 -4.80 -4.22 -3.67
N LEU A 43 -4.11 -3.17 -3.22
CA LEU A 43 -4.19 -2.67 -1.84
C LEU A 43 -5.40 -1.74 -1.61
N HIS A 44 -5.93 -1.12 -2.67
CA HIS A 44 -7.18 -0.35 -2.65
C HIS A 44 -8.44 -1.20 -2.63
N PHE A 45 -8.36 -2.39 -3.21
CA PHE A 45 -9.51 -3.26 -3.43
C PHE A 45 -10.36 -3.56 -2.17
N PRO A 46 -9.76 -3.80 -0.97
CA PRO A 46 -10.51 -3.92 0.28
C PRO A 46 -11.47 -2.75 0.55
N GLU A 47 -11.02 -1.53 0.27
CA GLU A 47 -11.77 -0.31 0.55
C GLU A 47 -12.89 -0.10 -0.47
N MET A 48 -12.64 -0.43 -1.74
CA MET A 48 -13.67 -0.39 -2.78
C MET A 48 -14.79 -1.38 -2.47
N ILE A 49 -14.47 -2.65 -2.17
CA ILE A 49 -15.50 -3.63 -1.79
C ILE A 49 -16.23 -3.17 -0.53
N GLY A 50 -15.53 -2.72 0.51
CA GLY A 50 -16.20 -2.21 1.72
C GLY A 50 -17.19 -1.08 1.44
N TRP A 51 -16.85 -0.17 0.54
CA TRP A 51 -17.76 0.90 0.10
C TRP A 51 -18.95 0.37 -0.71
N TYR A 52 -18.72 -0.52 -1.68
CA TYR A 52 -19.78 -1.16 -2.46
C TYR A 52 -20.71 -1.98 -1.57
N MET A 53 -20.16 -2.70 -0.59
CA MET A 53 -20.92 -3.42 0.44
C MET A 53 -21.78 -2.47 1.24
N ARG A 54 -21.23 -1.37 1.77
CA ARG A 54 -22.06 -0.38 2.44
C ARG A 54 -23.15 0.13 1.49
N ARG A 55 -22.82 0.54 0.27
CA ARG A 55 -23.77 1.13 -0.70
C ARG A 55 -24.90 0.17 -1.12
N LEU A 56 -24.58 -1.09 -1.43
CA LEU A 56 -25.54 -2.11 -1.89
C LEU A 56 -26.37 -2.70 -0.73
N PHE A 57 -25.82 -2.72 0.48
CA PHE A 57 -26.44 -3.35 1.66
C PHE A 57 -27.06 -2.32 2.64
N HIS A 58 -27.17 -1.03 2.26
CA HIS A 58 -28.03 -0.06 2.98
C HIS A 58 -29.52 -0.43 2.88
N VAL A 59 -29.88 -1.39 2.02
CA VAL A 59 -31.17 -2.07 2.09
C VAL A 59 -31.05 -3.09 3.22
N GLU A 60 -31.57 -2.78 4.41
CA GLU A 60 -31.55 -3.71 5.54
C GLU A 60 -32.02 -5.10 5.09
N ARG A 61 -31.44 -6.18 5.64
CA ARG A 61 -31.92 -7.57 5.42
C ARG A 61 -33.45 -7.65 5.59
N LYS A 62 -34.01 -6.85 6.50
CA LYS A 62 -35.45 -6.67 6.74
C LYS A 62 -36.20 -6.06 5.55
N VAL A 63 -35.67 -5.01 4.93
CA VAL A 63 -36.26 -4.35 3.75
C VAL A 63 -36.23 -5.28 2.54
N VAL A 64 -35.13 -6.00 2.30
CA VAL A 64 -35.06 -7.02 1.23
C VAL A 64 -36.08 -8.14 1.49
N SER A 65 -36.17 -8.64 2.74
CA SER A 65 -37.13 -9.68 3.10
C SER A 65 -38.59 -9.23 2.96
N ALA A 66 -38.87 -7.94 3.22
CA ALA A 66 -40.19 -7.34 3.02
C ALA A 66 -40.52 -7.19 1.52
N ILE A 67 -39.58 -6.68 0.71
CA ILE A 67 -39.74 -6.56 -0.75
C ILE A 67 -39.94 -7.94 -1.41
N ARG A 68 -39.25 -8.97 -0.92
CA ARG A 68 -39.40 -10.37 -1.39
C ARG A 68 -40.82 -10.91 -1.21
N ARG A 69 -41.59 -10.37 -0.27
CA ARG A 69 -42.98 -10.73 0.00
C ARG A 69 -43.98 -10.03 -0.94
N PHE A 70 -43.55 -8.96 -1.63
CA PHE A 70 -44.32 -8.20 -2.62
C PHE A 70 -43.76 -8.41 -4.04
N ARG A 71 -43.37 -9.66 -4.36
CA ARG A 71 -42.68 -10.04 -5.60
C ARG A 71 -43.54 -9.95 -6.85
N ASP A 72 -44.83 -9.65 -6.71
CA ASP A 72 -45.75 -9.66 -7.83
C ASP A 72 -45.63 -8.34 -8.63
N GLU A 73 -44.97 -8.50 -9.79
CA GLU A 73 -45.06 -7.69 -11.01
C GLU A 73 -44.28 -6.37 -11.19
N LEU A 74 -43.65 -5.76 -10.17
CA LEU A 74 -43.11 -4.39 -10.37
C LEU A 74 -41.60 -4.21 -10.60
N PHE A 75 -40.72 -5.19 -10.36
CA PHE A 75 -39.26 -4.97 -10.51
C PHE A 75 -38.53 -6.15 -11.16
N SER A 76 -38.07 -5.97 -12.40
CA SER A 76 -37.31 -6.94 -13.21
C SER A 76 -35.84 -7.13 -12.76
N VAL A 77 -35.46 -6.69 -11.57
CA VAL A 77 -34.08 -6.81 -11.08
C VAL A 77 -33.98 -8.01 -10.15
N PRO A 78 -33.22 -9.06 -10.49
CA PRO A 78 -33.03 -10.21 -9.61
C PRO A 78 -32.32 -9.74 -8.33
N LEU A 79 -33.05 -9.74 -7.21
CA LEU A 79 -32.48 -9.50 -5.89
C LEU A 79 -31.59 -10.69 -5.51
N PRO A 80 -30.34 -10.48 -5.06
CA PRO A 80 -29.46 -11.56 -4.64
C PRO A 80 -30.10 -12.41 -3.52
N GLY A 81 -29.91 -13.72 -3.53
CA GLY A 81 -30.34 -14.60 -2.43
C GLY A 81 -29.45 -14.43 -1.19
N GLU A 82 -29.94 -14.80 0.00
CA GLU A 82 -29.21 -14.70 1.29
C GLU A 82 -27.82 -15.36 1.26
N GLU A 83 -27.67 -16.47 0.53
CA GLU A 83 -26.38 -17.16 0.34
C GLU A 83 -25.32 -16.28 -0.35
N VAL A 84 -25.76 -15.40 -1.26
CA VAL A 84 -24.88 -14.44 -1.94
C VAL A 84 -24.43 -13.39 -0.94
N TYR A 85 -25.34 -12.89 -0.09
CA TYR A 85 -25.00 -11.92 0.97
C TYR A 85 -23.91 -12.48 1.90
N ASP A 86 -24.12 -13.68 2.42
CA ASP A 86 -23.18 -14.30 3.36
C ASP A 86 -21.83 -14.62 2.69
N THR A 87 -21.83 -14.98 1.40
CA THR A 87 -20.61 -15.25 0.64
C THR A 87 -19.78 -13.98 0.45
N VAL A 88 -20.42 -12.87 0.12
CA VAL A 88 -19.73 -11.59 -0.06
C VAL A 88 -19.26 -11.04 1.29
N GLU A 89 -20.03 -11.21 2.37
CA GLU A 89 -19.60 -10.84 3.73
C GLU A 89 -18.34 -11.62 4.16
N ARG A 90 -18.32 -12.94 3.95
CA ARG A 90 -17.13 -13.78 4.19
C ARG A 90 -15.92 -13.31 3.37
N LEU A 91 -16.13 -13.00 2.09
CA LEU A 91 -15.05 -12.51 1.23
C LEU A 91 -14.51 -11.17 1.74
N TYR A 92 -15.37 -10.23 2.09
CA TYR A 92 -14.99 -8.94 2.65
C TYR A 92 -14.18 -9.07 3.94
N LYS A 93 -14.64 -9.92 4.87
CA LYS A 93 -13.90 -10.22 6.11
C LYS A 93 -12.52 -10.77 5.78
N ARG A 94 -12.43 -11.71 4.82
CA ARG A 94 -11.15 -12.31 4.44
C ARG A 94 -10.15 -11.29 3.88
N ILE A 95 -10.65 -10.38 3.06
CA ILE A 95 -9.84 -9.31 2.47
C ILE A 95 -9.39 -8.31 3.55
N SER A 96 -10.26 -7.98 4.50
CA SER A 96 -9.95 -7.05 5.59
C SER A 96 -8.89 -7.60 6.54
N GLU A 97 -8.98 -8.88 6.88
CA GLU A 97 -7.95 -9.58 7.68
C GLU A 97 -6.61 -9.62 6.93
N MET A 98 -6.63 -9.91 5.62
CA MET A 98 -5.40 -9.91 4.81
C MET A 98 -4.75 -8.52 4.76
N LYS A 99 -5.56 -7.45 4.64
CA LYS A 99 -5.04 -6.08 4.72
C LYS A 99 -4.36 -5.81 6.07
N ALA A 100 -4.92 -6.31 7.17
CA ALA A 100 -4.31 -6.14 8.48
C ALA A 100 -2.95 -6.84 8.55
N VAL A 101 -2.82 -8.06 8.02
CA VAL A 101 -1.53 -8.78 7.92
C VAL A 101 -0.51 -8.01 7.07
N LEU A 102 -0.94 -7.51 5.90
CA LEU A 102 -0.05 -6.75 5.01
C LEU A 102 0.39 -5.41 5.61
N ALA A 103 -0.46 -4.77 6.41
CA ALA A 103 -0.17 -3.49 7.06
C ALA A 103 0.52 -3.65 8.42
N ASP A 104 0.71 -4.88 8.91
CA ASP A 104 1.42 -5.15 10.15
C ASP A 104 2.94 -5.09 9.91
N PRO A 105 3.65 -4.09 10.46
CA PRO A 105 5.08 -3.91 10.23
C PRO A 105 5.96 -5.01 10.87
N GLU A 106 5.41 -5.79 11.80
CA GLU A 106 6.13 -6.92 12.40
C GLU A 106 6.02 -8.19 11.55
N VAL A 107 5.09 -8.22 10.59
CA VAL A 107 4.82 -9.37 9.73
C VAL A 107 5.23 -9.11 8.29
N THR A 108 4.97 -7.92 7.75
CA THR A 108 5.14 -7.59 6.33
C THR A 108 6.00 -6.34 6.15
N SER A 109 6.96 -6.39 5.24
CA SER A 109 7.69 -5.22 4.73
C SER A 109 7.72 -5.20 3.20
N ILE A 110 8.02 -4.03 2.62
CA ILE A 110 8.11 -3.81 1.18
C ILE A 110 9.49 -3.25 0.82
N ARG A 111 10.10 -3.81 -0.23
CA ARG A 111 11.34 -3.27 -0.81
C ARG A 111 11.03 -2.60 -2.13
N LEU A 112 11.41 -1.34 -2.26
CA LEU A 112 11.23 -0.58 -3.49
C LEU A 112 12.39 -0.90 -4.44
N VAL A 113 12.12 -1.23 -5.69
CA VAL A 113 13.15 -1.47 -6.70
C VAL A 113 13.01 -0.45 -7.82
N LEU A 114 14.10 0.24 -8.16
CA LEU A 114 14.11 1.31 -9.16
C LEU A 114 15.40 1.30 -9.97
N ASN A 115 15.36 1.77 -11.22
CA ASN A 115 16.58 2.16 -11.93
C ASN A 115 16.87 3.65 -11.64
N PRO A 116 18.13 4.09 -11.53
CA PRO A 116 18.46 5.50 -11.32
C PRO A 116 18.22 6.34 -12.59
N GLU A 117 16.95 6.59 -12.84
CA GLU A 117 16.42 7.36 -13.96
C GLU A 117 15.29 8.26 -13.45
N LYS A 118 15.24 9.52 -13.92
CA LYS A 118 14.30 10.52 -13.40
C LYS A 118 12.85 10.03 -13.32
N MET A 119 12.34 9.46 -14.42
CA MET A 119 10.94 9.02 -14.48
C MET A 119 10.64 7.90 -13.46
N VAL A 120 11.58 6.96 -13.31
CA VAL A 120 11.43 5.81 -12.40
C VAL A 120 11.53 6.26 -10.94
N ILE A 121 12.39 7.24 -10.65
CA ILE A 121 12.47 7.84 -9.31
C ILE A 121 11.14 8.53 -8.96
N GLU A 122 10.57 9.33 -9.86
CA GLU A 122 9.26 9.96 -9.64
C GLU A 122 8.11 8.96 -9.47
N GLU A 123 8.14 7.85 -10.20
CA GLU A 123 7.18 6.76 -10.00
C GLU A 123 7.35 6.08 -8.64
N THR A 124 8.59 5.84 -8.23
CA THR A 124 8.91 5.21 -6.94
C THR A 124 8.55 6.12 -5.77
N ARG A 125 8.77 7.44 -5.88
CA ARG A 125 8.33 8.44 -4.89
C ARG A 125 6.82 8.37 -4.69
N ARG A 126 6.05 8.42 -5.78
CA ARG A 126 4.58 8.29 -5.73
C ARG A 126 4.15 6.96 -5.11
N ALA A 127 4.80 5.85 -5.49
CA ALA A 127 4.51 4.55 -4.91
C ALA A 127 4.77 4.53 -3.39
N TYR A 128 5.89 5.09 -2.93
CA TYR A 128 6.23 5.18 -1.52
C TYR A 128 5.22 6.01 -0.73
N THR A 129 4.80 7.16 -1.26
CA THR A 129 3.72 7.98 -0.68
C THR A 129 2.45 7.17 -0.51
N TYR A 130 2.04 6.43 -1.54
CA TYR A 130 0.80 5.66 -1.52
C TYR A 130 0.89 4.45 -0.57
N LEU A 131 2.02 3.76 -0.52
CA LEU A 131 2.24 2.67 0.43
C LEU A 131 2.12 3.18 1.87
N ASN A 132 2.75 4.32 2.20
CA ASN A 132 2.60 4.95 3.51
C ASN A 132 1.16 5.40 3.77
N LEU A 133 0.49 5.98 2.76
CA LEU A 133 -0.92 6.37 2.84
C LEU A 133 -1.77 5.18 3.26
N PHE A 134 -1.52 3.94 2.80
CA PHE A 134 -2.28 2.76 3.21
C PHE A 134 -1.81 2.08 4.48
N GLY A 135 -0.67 2.50 5.05
CA GLY A 135 -0.09 1.94 6.26
C GLY A 135 0.94 0.84 6.03
N PHE A 136 1.40 0.64 4.79
CA PHE A 136 2.45 -0.34 4.50
C PHE A 136 3.83 0.23 4.77
N VAL A 137 4.70 -0.59 5.35
CA VAL A 137 6.08 -0.22 5.66
C VAL A 137 6.99 -0.66 4.53
N CYS A 138 7.76 0.30 4.00
CA CYS A 138 8.91 -0.05 3.18
C CYS A 138 10.16 -0.08 4.05
N ASP A 139 11.01 -1.10 3.86
CA ASP A 139 12.18 -1.31 4.71
C ASP A 139 13.52 -1.15 3.97
N ALA A 140 13.52 -1.08 2.64
CA ALA A 140 14.70 -0.78 1.84
C ALA A 140 14.35 -0.28 0.43
N VAL A 141 15.36 0.31 -0.21
CA VAL A 141 15.34 0.67 -1.64
C VAL A 141 16.49 -0.05 -2.35
N ILE A 142 16.22 -0.61 -3.53
CA ILE A 142 17.20 -1.28 -4.38
C ILE A 142 17.31 -0.47 -5.68
N ALA A 143 18.42 0.24 -5.83
CA ALA A 143 18.81 0.91 -7.07
C ALA A 143 19.46 -0.12 -8.01
N ASN A 144 18.70 -0.56 -9.01
CA ASN A 144 19.10 -1.58 -9.98
C ASN A 144 19.83 -0.99 -11.20
N LYS A 145 20.63 -1.82 -11.88
CA LYS A 145 21.36 -1.48 -13.11
C LYS A 145 22.31 -0.29 -12.96
N VAL A 146 23.02 -0.21 -11.84
CA VAL A 146 24.05 0.82 -11.61
C VAL A 146 25.29 0.50 -12.44
N LEU A 147 25.71 1.42 -13.31
CA LEU A 147 26.94 1.25 -14.09
C LEU A 147 28.13 1.14 -13.14
N PRO A 148 28.93 0.07 -13.23
CA PRO A 148 30.06 -0.13 -12.34
C PRO A 148 31.19 0.85 -12.67
N ASP A 149 31.99 1.19 -11.66
CA ASP A 149 33.08 2.15 -11.80
C ASP A 149 34.20 1.65 -12.73
N GLU A 150 34.36 0.33 -12.85
CA GLU A 150 35.31 -0.31 -13.76
C GLU A 150 35.03 -0.04 -15.26
N VAL A 151 33.81 0.37 -15.63
CA VAL A 151 33.50 0.75 -17.02
C VAL A 151 34.05 2.14 -17.27
N THR A 152 35.21 2.24 -17.92
CA THR A 152 35.93 3.51 -18.18
C THR A 152 35.71 4.06 -19.58
N ASP A 153 34.90 3.43 -20.42
CA ASP A 153 34.66 3.90 -21.79
C ASP A 153 34.08 5.32 -21.81
N ARG A 154 34.66 6.17 -22.66
CA ARG A 154 34.24 7.57 -22.84
C ARG A 154 32.76 7.71 -23.18
N TYR A 155 32.20 6.72 -23.90
CA TYR A 155 30.78 6.69 -24.25
C TYR A 155 29.85 6.69 -23.02
N PHE A 156 30.24 6.01 -21.95
CA PHE A 156 29.43 5.88 -20.74
C PHE A 156 29.69 6.99 -19.69
N GLU A 157 30.66 7.88 -19.88
CA GLU A 157 30.96 8.95 -18.92
C GLU A 157 29.74 9.82 -18.58
N ARG A 158 28.98 10.24 -19.59
CA ARG A 158 27.77 11.05 -19.41
C ARG A 158 26.64 10.28 -18.73
N TRP A 159 26.54 8.98 -19.01
CA TRP A 159 25.59 8.10 -18.35
C TRP A 159 25.93 7.94 -16.87
N LYS A 160 27.20 7.64 -16.53
CA LYS A 160 27.67 7.55 -15.14
C LYS A 160 27.47 8.87 -14.39
N ALA A 161 27.76 10.01 -15.02
CA ALA A 161 27.54 11.33 -14.40
C ALA A 161 26.06 11.58 -14.10
N SER A 162 25.16 11.29 -15.05
CA SER A 162 23.72 11.39 -14.83
C SER A 162 23.24 10.41 -13.75
N GLN A 163 23.75 9.18 -13.77
CA GLN A 163 23.37 8.14 -12.80
C GLN A 163 23.82 8.50 -11.37
N ARG A 164 25.02 9.06 -11.20
CA ARG A 164 25.47 9.58 -9.89
C ARG A 164 24.52 10.64 -9.34
N ARG A 165 24.13 11.62 -10.16
CA ARG A 165 23.13 12.63 -9.77
C ARG A 165 21.79 12.00 -9.38
N TYR A 166 21.34 11.00 -10.12
CA TYR A 166 20.10 10.28 -9.80
C TYR A 166 20.22 9.43 -8.54
N LEU A 167 21.37 8.85 -8.26
CA LEU A 167 21.64 8.13 -7.01
C LEU A 167 21.66 9.08 -5.81
N GLU A 168 22.27 10.26 -5.93
CA GLU A 168 22.19 11.32 -4.91
C GLU A 168 20.73 11.74 -4.67
N GLU A 169 19.94 11.83 -5.74
CA GLU A 169 18.51 12.12 -5.64
C GLU A 169 17.73 11.01 -4.93
N VAL A 170 18.06 9.73 -5.18
CA VAL A 170 17.49 8.57 -4.47
C VAL A 170 17.86 8.62 -2.99
N GLU A 171 19.11 8.90 -2.66
CA GLU A 171 19.59 9.04 -1.28
C GLU A 171 18.90 10.19 -0.54
N ALA A 172 18.76 11.34 -1.18
CA ALA A 172 18.03 12.47 -0.61
C ALA A 172 16.53 12.17 -0.41
N SER A 173 15.95 11.31 -1.24
CA SER A 173 14.51 10.99 -1.19
C SER A 173 14.19 9.92 -0.15
N PHE A 174 15.03 8.90 -0.04
CA PHE A 174 14.76 7.70 0.74
C PHE A 174 15.81 7.47 1.82
N GLY A 175 16.54 8.51 2.25
CA GLY A 175 17.69 8.39 3.15
C GLY A 175 17.40 7.76 4.52
N ASP A 176 16.13 7.73 4.94
CA ASP A 176 15.68 7.01 6.14
C ASP A 176 15.64 5.48 5.94
N LEU A 177 15.76 5.00 4.70
CA LEU A 177 15.78 3.60 4.32
C LEU A 177 17.18 3.19 3.87
N PRO A 178 17.64 1.97 4.19
CA PRO A 178 18.80 1.38 3.55
C PRO A 178 18.65 1.34 2.03
N ILE A 179 19.64 1.91 1.33
CA ILE A 179 19.70 1.91 -0.13
C ILE A 179 20.78 0.93 -0.57
N PHE A 180 20.36 -0.10 -1.31
CA PHE A 180 21.24 -1.07 -1.93
C PHE A 180 21.42 -0.75 -3.41
N ARG A 181 22.62 -1.01 -3.92
CA ARG A 181 22.96 -0.76 -5.33
C ARG A 181 23.28 -2.10 -6.00
N VAL A 182 22.50 -2.47 -7.01
CA VAL A 182 22.78 -3.62 -7.86
C VAL A 182 23.48 -3.10 -9.11
N ARG A 183 24.71 -3.58 -9.33
CA ARG A 183 25.47 -3.25 -10.54
C ARG A 183 24.79 -3.76 -11.80
N LEU A 184 25.06 -3.10 -12.93
CA LEU A 184 24.77 -3.65 -14.24
C LEU A 184 25.79 -4.73 -14.56
N TYR A 185 25.32 -5.98 -14.70
CA TYR A 185 26.15 -7.12 -15.06
C TYR A 185 26.45 -7.16 -16.56
N GLU A 186 27.53 -7.84 -16.92
CA GLU A 186 27.99 -7.96 -18.31
C GLU A 186 27.05 -8.81 -19.17
N GLN A 187 26.23 -9.65 -18.54
CA GLN A 187 25.28 -10.57 -19.14
C GLN A 187 23.99 -10.59 -18.32
N GLU A 188 22.94 -11.16 -18.89
CA GLU A 188 21.69 -11.39 -18.15
C GLU A 188 21.94 -12.30 -16.93
N VAL A 189 21.31 -11.95 -15.81
CA VAL A 189 21.43 -12.71 -14.55
C VAL A 189 20.51 -13.91 -14.62
N VAL A 190 20.92 -14.94 -15.36
CA VAL A 190 20.15 -16.17 -15.58
C VAL A 190 20.84 -17.37 -14.93
N GLY A 191 20.03 -18.19 -14.26
CA GLY A 191 20.49 -19.40 -13.58
C GLY A 191 21.04 -19.15 -12.18
N LEU A 192 21.12 -20.22 -11.39
CA LEU A 192 21.45 -20.15 -9.96
C LEU A 192 22.85 -19.57 -9.68
N GLY A 193 23.82 -19.78 -10.57
CA GLY A 193 25.17 -19.24 -10.41
C GLY A 193 25.19 -17.71 -10.46
N ALA A 194 24.57 -17.13 -11.49
CA ALA A 194 24.46 -15.69 -11.65
C ALA A 194 23.63 -15.06 -10.53
N LEU A 195 22.51 -15.69 -10.15
CA LEU A 195 21.68 -15.24 -9.03
C LEU A 195 22.44 -15.25 -7.69
N ARG A 196 23.28 -16.25 -7.43
CA ARG A 196 24.12 -16.31 -6.22
C ARG A 196 25.20 -15.23 -6.21
N ARG A 197 25.85 -14.98 -7.36
CA ARG A 197 26.81 -13.86 -7.51
C ARG A 197 26.10 -12.54 -7.18
N MET A 198 24.93 -12.30 -7.77
CA MET A 198 24.16 -11.10 -7.50
C MET A 198 23.72 -10.97 -6.04
N ALA A 199 23.29 -12.07 -5.41
CA ALA A 199 22.94 -12.08 -4.00
C ALA A 199 24.15 -11.75 -3.11
N ALA A 200 25.33 -12.31 -3.40
CA ALA A 200 26.56 -12.03 -2.66
C ALA A 200 26.99 -10.57 -2.81
N ASP A 201 26.96 -10.02 -4.04
CA ASP A 201 27.30 -8.62 -4.30
C ASP A 201 26.32 -7.65 -3.60
N LEU A 202 25.05 -8.04 -3.47
CA LEU A 202 23.98 -7.20 -2.92
C LEU A 202 23.88 -7.26 -1.38
N TYR A 203 23.91 -8.47 -0.82
CA TYR A 203 23.64 -8.71 0.61
C TYR A 203 24.91 -9.05 1.40
N GLY A 204 25.95 -9.58 0.76
CA GLY A 204 27.12 -10.11 1.47
C GLY A 204 26.72 -11.17 2.49
N ASP A 205 27.14 -10.98 3.75
CA ASP A 205 26.79 -11.86 4.87
C ASP A 205 25.45 -11.51 5.54
N ARG A 206 24.76 -10.46 5.07
CA ARG A 206 23.48 -10.03 5.66
C ARG A 206 22.37 -10.99 5.26
N ASP A 207 21.54 -11.37 6.23
CA ASP A 207 20.34 -12.15 5.97
C ASP A 207 19.31 -11.30 5.18
N PRO A 208 18.96 -11.68 3.94
CA PRO A 208 18.00 -10.93 3.13
C PRO A 208 16.56 -11.02 3.68
N THR A 209 16.28 -11.87 4.66
CA THR A 209 14.94 -12.02 5.27
C THR A 209 14.68 -11.06 6.43
N GLU A 210 15.73 -10.38 6.92
CA GLU A 210 15.61 -9.39 7.99
C GLU A 210 14.81 -8.16 7.55
N ARG A 211 14.15 -7.53 8.54
CA ARG A 211 13.55 -6.21 8.38
C ARG A 211 14.62 -5.14 8.52
N LEU A 212 14.90 -4.44 7.42
CA LEU A 212 16.08 -3.57 7.31
C LEU A 212 15.85 -2.14 7.82
N ALA A 213 14.59 -1.72 7.92
CA ALA A 213 14.19 -0.49 8.57
C ALA A 213 12.83 -0.66 9.24
N LYS A 214 12.59 0.15 10.26
CA LYS A 214 11.29 0.25 10.92
C LYS A 214 10.58 1.50 10.42
N GLY A 215 9.29 1.36 10.11
CA GLY A 215 8.43 2.47 9.75
C GLY A 215 7.16 2.45 10.60
N GLU A 216 6.62 3.62 10.88
CA GLU A 216 5.28 3.76 11.44
C GLU A 216 4.53 4.78 10.58
N PRO A 217 3.97 4.36 9.44
CA PRO A 217 3.36 5.27 8.47
C PRO A 217 2.13 5.97 9.04
N LEU A 218 1.47 5.36 10.03
CA LEU A 218 0.33 5.92 10.75
C LEU A 218 0.55 5.78 12.24
N ARG A 219 0.37 6.88 12.99
CA ARG A 219 0.49 6.92 14.45
C ARG A 219 -0.70 7.66 15.04
N ILE A 220 -1.16 7.20 16.20
CA ILE A 220 -2.19 7.90 16.99
C ILE A 220 -1.61 8.15 18.37
N ARG A 221 -1.51 9.43 18.75
CA ARG A 221 -0.93 9.87 20.02
C ARG A 221 -1.96 10.69 20.81
N LYS A 222 -2.02 10.49 22.12
CA LYS A 222 -2.81 11.35 23.01
C LYS A 222 -1.98 12.60 23.34
N ARG A 223 -2.57 13.79 23.25
CA ARG A 223 -1.93 15.07 23.57
C ARG A 223 -2.85 15.88 24.49
N GLY A 224 -2.64 15.76 25.80
CA GLY A 224 -3.56 16.30 26.80
C GLY A 224 -4.93 15.63 26.68
N ASP A 225 -5.97 16.43 26.51
CA ASP A 225 -7.32 15.92 26.27
C ASP A 225 -7.59 15.59 24.81
N ASP A 226 -6.72 15.99 23.87
CA ASP A 226 -6.88 15.76 22.43
C ASP A 226 -6.16 14.50 21.95
N TYR A 227 -6.46 14.07 20.73
CA TYR A 227 -5.71 13.05 20.01
C TYR A 227 -5.13 13.62 18.72
N LEU A 228 -3.92 13.19 18.38
CA LEU A 228 -3.23 13.51 17.15
C LEU A 228 -3.08 12.25 16.32
N LEU A 229 -3.69 12.22 15.14
CA LEU A 229 -3.40 11.24 14.12
C LEU A 229 -2.32 11.81 13.20
N GLU A 230 -1.22 11.09 13.05
CA GLU A 230 -0.11 11.45 12.17
C GLU A 230 0.01 10.40 11.08
N LEU A 231 0.00 10.83 9.82
CA LEU A 231 0.19 9.97 8.67
C LEU A 231 1.39 10.48 7.87
N HIS A 232 2.37 9.61 7.65
CA HIS A 232 3.51 9.90 6.80
C HIS A 232 3.07 9.91 5.34
N LEU A 233 3.27 11.04 4.67
CA LEU A 233 2.94 11.28 3.27
C LEU A 233 4.14 11.97 2.61
N PRO A 234 5.26 11.25 2.43
CA PRO A 234 6.47 11.81 1.82
C PRO A 234 6.17 12.31 0.42
N PHE A 235 6.95 13.30 -0.03
CA PHE A 235 6.82 13.93 -1.35
C PHE A 235 5.44 14.55 -1.68
N THR A 236 4.58 14.73 -0.68
CA THR A 236 3.22 15.24 -0.89
C THR A 236 3.13 16.72 -0.54
N GLN A 237 2.54 17.51 -1.43
CA GLN A 237 2.30 18.93 -1.17
C GLN A 237 0.94 19.16 -0.51
N LYS A 238 0.81 20.25 0.26
CA LYS A 238 -0.45 20.61 0.96
C LYS A 238 -1.67 20.67 0.02
N GLY A 239 -1.50 21.15 -1.21
CA GLY A 239 -2.59 21.27 -2.19
C GLY A 239 -3.10 19.93 -2.74
N GLU A 240 -2.35 18.85 -2.56
CA GLU A 240 -2.68 17.53 -3.10
C GLU A 240 -3.47 16.66 -2.11
N VAL A 241 -3.55 17.10 -0.85
CA VAL A 241 -4.23 16.38 0.22
C VAL A 241 -5.61 16.97 0.47
N HIS A 242 -6.65 16.18 0.23
CA HIS A 242 -8.01 16.50 0.61
C HIS A 242 -8.49 15.56 1.69
N LEU A 243 -8.99 16.13 2.79
CA LEU A 243 -9.50 15.39 3.93
C LEU A 243 -10.98 15.69 4.11
N ARG A 244 -11.79 14.65 4.26
CA ARG A 244 -13.21 14.75 4.56
C ARG A 244 -13.60 13.73 5.61
N ARG A 245 -14.35 14.14 6.61
CA ARG A 245 -14.96 13.21 7.56
C ARG A 245 -16.36 12.76 7.10
N LYS A 246 -16.67 11.49 7.30
CA LYS A 246 -18.03 10.95 7.12
C LYS A 246 -18.32 9.90 8.21
N GLY A 247 -19.11 10.28 9.22
CA GLY A 247 -19.37 9.42 10.37
C GLY A 247 -18.07 9.07 11.11
N ASP A 248 -17.80 7.78 11.21
CA ASP A 248 -16.62 7.19 11.88
C ASP A 248 -15.45 6.96 10.92
N GLU A 249 -15.53 7.47 9.70
CA GLU A 249 -14.46 7.38 8.69
C GLU A 249 -13.81 8.75 8.44
N LEU A 250 -12.49 8.70 8.27
CA LEU A 250 -11.70 9.77 7.67
C LEU A 250 -11.38 9.39 6.22
N ILE A 251 -11.92 10.16 5.29
CA ILE A 251 -11.67 9.99 3.86
C ILE A 251 -10.51 10.91 3.49
N LEU A 252 -9.40 10.31 3.09
CA LEU A 252 -8.20 10.98 2.62
C LEU A 252 -8.10 10.80 1.11
N ARG A 253 -7.78 11.87 0.39
CA ARG A 253 -7.42 11.82 -1.02
C ARG A 253 -6.07 12.48 -1.18
N VAL A 254 -5.13 11.76 -1.79
CA VAL A 254 -3.79 12.25 -2.13
C VAL A 254 -3.62 12.05 -3.63
N GLY A 255 -3.62 13.14 -4.38
CA GLY A 255 -3.64 13.10 -5.85
C GLY A 255 -4.89 12.37 -6.40
N THR A 256 -4.67 11.26 -7.12
CA THR A 256 -5.75 10.42 -7.68
C THR A 256 -6.21 9.31 -6.75
N ILE A 257 -5.46 9.06 -5.67
CA ILE A 257 -5.68 7.96 -4.75
C ILE A 257 -6.55 8.41 -3.59
N LYS A 258 -7.49 7.54 -3.19
CA LYS A 258 -8.42 7.78 -2.10
C LYS A 258 -8.36 6.64 -1.10
N ARG A 259 -8.19 6.98 0.18
CA ARG A 259 -8.21 6.08 1.32
C ARG A 259 -9.41 6.36 2.22
N HIS A 260 -10.12 5.30 2.60
CA HIS A 260 -11.14 5.30 3.64
C HIS A 260 -10.53 4.74 4.93
N LEU A 261 -10.12 5.62 5.83
CA LEU A 261 -9.58 5.23 7.13
C LEU A 261 -10.72 5.14 8.15
N VAL A 262 -11.01 3.93 8.60
CA VAL A 262 -11.92 3.69 9.74
C VAL A 262 -11.21 4.15 11.01
N LEU A 263 -11.85 5.05 11.75
CA LEU A 263 -11.29 5.60 12.97
C LEU A 263 -11.54 4.65 14.15
N PRO A 264 -10.55 4.44 15.04
CA PRO A 264 -10.80 3.80 16.33
C PRO A 264 -11.88 4.57 17.10
N HIS A 265 -12.65 3.85 17.92
CA HIS A 265 -13.79 4.39 18.68
C HIS A 265 -13.49 5.69 19.43
N ILE A 266 -12.26 5.81 19.95
CA ILE A 266 -11.80 6.97 20.70
C ILE A 266 -11.73 8.26 19.86
N LEU A 267 -11.40 8.13 18.56
CA LEU A 267 -11.37 9.23 17.60
C LEU A 267 -12.73 9.45 16.95
N ALA A 268 -13.48 8.37 16.71
CA ALA A 268 -14.82 8.40 16.10
C ALA A 268 -15.82 9.26 16.91
N LYS A 269 -15.67 9.33 18.23
CA LYS A 269 -16.53 10.17 19.10
C LYS A 269 -16.16 11.66 19.13
N ARG A 270 -14.98 12.01 18.63
CA ARG A 270 -14.38 13.36 18.71
C ARG A 270 -14.63 14.15 17.44
N GLU A 271 -14.30 15.44 17.39
CA GLU A 271 -14.37 16.27 16.19
C GLU A 271 -12.98 16.58 15.63
N VAL A 272 -12.86 16.65 14.30
CA VAL A 272 -11.63 17.14 13.66
C VAL A 272 -11.58 18.65 13.84
N LYS A 273 -10.65 19.15 14.66
CA LYS A 273 -10.46 20.59 14.86
C LYS A 273 -9.51 21.19 13.84
N GLU A 274 -8.52 20.43 13.41
CA GLU A 274 -7.45 20.90 12.54
C GLU A 274 -6.86 19.73 11.75
N ALA A 275 -6.51 19.98 10.50
CA ALA A 275 -5.70 19.10 9.69
C ALA A 275 -4.67 19.94 8.93
N ARG A 276 -3.39 19.58 9.03
CA ARG A 276 -2.30 20.30 8.35
C ARG A 276 -1.19 19.36 7.92
N MET A 277 -0.54 19.70 6.82
CA MET A 277 0.76 19.13 6.46
C MET A 277 1.85 19.85 7.25
N ASP A 278 2.75 19.08 7.84
CA ASP A 278 3.90 19.52 8.64
C ASP A 278 5.12 18.73 8.17
N GLY A 279 5.88 19.31 7.23
CA GLY A 279 6.85 18.57 6.43
C GLY A 279 6.15 17.44 5.66
N GLU A 280 6.65 16.21 5.82
CA GLU A 280 6.10 15.00 5.20
C GLU A 280 4.96 14.36 5.99
N TRP A 281 4.48 15.00 7.06
CA TRP A 281 3.45 14.42 7.94
C TRP A 281 2.12 15.16 7.83
N LEU A 282 1.05 14.44 7.51
CA LEU A 282 -0.32 14.90 7.71
C LEU A 282 -0.70 14.71 9.17
N ARG A 283 -0.92 15.82 9.86
CA ARG A 283 -1.33 15.88 11.27
C ARG A 283 -2.80 16.26 11.38
N VAL A 284 -3.61 15.39 11.95
CA VAL A 284 -5.06 15.58 12.16
C VAL A 284 -5.37 15.57 13.65
N ARG A 285 -5.83 16.70 14.17
CA ARG A 285 -6.16 16.87 15.59
C ARG A 285 -7.64 16.61 15.86
N PHE A 286 -7.90 15.72 16.79
CA PHE A 286 -9.23 15.32 17.26
C PHE A 286 -9.46 15.82 18.69
N ALA A 287 -10.41 16.72 18.87
CA ALA A 287 -10.79 17.26 20.17
C ALA A 287 -12.19 16.82 20.59
N GLU A 288 -12.54 17.02 21.85
CA GLU A 288 -13.92 16.83 22.29
C GLU A 288 -14.87 17.75 21.52
N LYS A 289 -16.11 17.29 21.32
CA LYS A 289 -17.14 18.10 20.68
C LYS A 289 -17.39 19.31 21.56
N SER A 290 -17.27 20.50 20.98
CA SER A 290 -17.69 21.72 21.66
C SER A 290 -19.20 21.61 21.88
N ARG A 291 -19.63 21.66 23.15
CA ARG A 291 -21.06 21.69 23.51
C ARG A 291 -21.72 22.96 22.99
#